data_AF-A0AAN4F5B2-F1
#
_entry.id   AF-A0AAN4F5B2-F1
#
_cell.length_a   1.000
_cell.length_b   1.000
_cell.length_c   1.000
_cell.angle_alpha   90.00
_cell.angle_beta   90.00
_cell.angle_gamma   90.00
#
_symmetry.space_group_name_H-M   'P 1'
#
loop_
_entity.id
_entity.type
_entity.pdbx_description
1 polymer ?
#
loop_
_entity_poly.entity_id
_entity_poly.type
_entity_poly.pdbx_seq_one_letter_code
_entity_poly.pdbx_strand_id
1 'polypeptide(L)'
;RGHASIPQIECYCEQLGNSPLRLVVMPNGKLGLYVAPRAEERNDAAEKHKWAIRVVLSLTRTGVKEVSRSWALVNELSVSECTLKEWPLVDEWKGLKSVFESYDRKLKALADIELGRETLKRLNPSNQEGLSELAELWINAFEEMNFYRPTGGIVQKPVMMIPIGLIVDREEWSYLYLGTRGSAVEYIYQNLNDKALKARVAHRLISNYEVKEGKLDNLANKKTSLGLFCTKQRPDMAPFSADRNIETYGPDFGVNHAVLTHMVSFKSQIALIQQEADRGLHRRFTIASNLVSSAGELLIDQLLGDAARDADEPVDILEVVINPAPTGEPGAKLKKNGETFWHKHWCDLCKPGTEESLALSHIHAPDHVITRTSFSSKEDAILFVLKTMPQARKYEKDFFRDNDFDVPDGIIERWIDR
;
A
#
# COMPACT_ATOMS: atom_id res chain seq x y z
N ARG A 1 21.13 33.86 -33.60
CA ARG A 1 21.77 34.21 -32.30
C ARG A 1 21.90 32.99 -31.39
N GLY A 2 20.86 32.16 -31.20
CA GLY A 2 20.93 30.96 -30.33
C GLY A 2 22.01 29.92 -30.69
N HIS A 3 22.25 29.64 -31.99
CA HIS A 3 23.31 28.69 -32.37
C HIS A 3 24.73 29.20 -32.09
N ALA A 4 24.97 30.51 -32.16
CA ALA A 4 26.30 31.10 -31.92
C ALA A 4 26.70 31.07 -30.44
N SER A 5 25.73 30.94 -29.52
CA SER A 5 25.95 30.83 -28.08
C SER A 5 26.15 29.39 -27.59
N ILE A 6 26.04 28.37 -28.45
CA ILE A 6 26.17 26.96 -28.05
C ILE A 6 27.48 26.67 -27.30
N PRO A 7 28.67 27.09 -27.77
CA PRO A 7 29.93 26.81 -27.07
C PRO A 7 29.99 27.41 -25.66
N GLN A 8 29.40 28.60 -25.47
CA GLN A 8 29.34 29.25 -24.15
C GLN A 8 28.41 28.51 -23.18
N ILE A 9 27.33 27.94 -23.70
CA ILE A 9 26.37 27.15 -22.93
C ILE A 9 26.96 25.78 -22.57
N GLU A 10 27.72 25.16 -23.47
CA GLU A 10 28.46 23.93 -23.19
C GLU A 10 29.48 24.14 -22.08
N CYS A 11 30.31 25.19 -22.18
CA CYS A 11 31.27 25.56 -21.14
C CYS A 11 30.59 25.82 -19.78
N TYR A 12 29.44 26.50 -19.78
CA TYR A 12 28.64 26.69 -18.57
C TYR A 12 28.13 25.37 -17.98
N CYS A 13 27.67 24.43 -18.82
CA CYS A 13 27.19 23.12 -18.37
C CYS A 13 28.32 22.27 -17.77
N GLU A 14 29.50 22.28 -18.40
CA GLU A 14 30.71 21.59 -17.93
C GLU A 14 31.16 22.14 -16.56
N GLN A 15 31.16 23.46 -16.37
CA GLN A 15 31.49 24.08 -15.08
C GLN A 15 30.55 23.67 -13.94
N LEU A 16 29.31 23.30 -14.25
CA LEU A 16 28.34 22.79 -13.27
C LEU A 16 28.48 21.28 -13.01
N GLY A 17 29.37 20.58 -13.72
CA GLY A 17 29.54 19.13 -13.63
C GLY A 17 28.34 18.34 -14.15
N ASN A 18 27.52 18.95 -15.02
CA ASN A 18 26.30 18.34 -15.54
C ASN A 18 26.47 17.93 -17.01
N SER A 19 25.70 16.95 -17.46
CA SER A 19 25.68 16.54 -18.87
C SER A 19 24.53 17.21 -19.61
N PRO A 20 24.78 17.97 -20.70
CA PRO A 20 23.71 18.60 -21.45
C PRO A 20 22.89 17.55 -22.21
N LEU A 21 21.57 17.75 -22.28
CA LEU A 21 20.62 16.87 -22.96
C LEU A 21 20.03 17.56 -24.20
N ARG A 22 19.42 18.73 -24.00
CA ARG A 22 18.77 19.48 -25.08
C ARG A 22 18.80 20.98 -24.82
N LEU A 23 19.05 21.76 -25.86
CA LEU A 23 18.94 23.20 -25.86
C LEU A 23 17.75 23.62 -26.72
N VAL A 24 16.86 24.42 -26.16
CA VAL A 24 15.67 24.93 -26.84
C VAL A 24 15.57 26.46 -26.74
N VAL A 25 14.87 27.07 -27.69
CA VAL A 25 14.33 28.43 -27.57
C VAL A 25 12.90 28.34 -27.05
N MET A 26 12.63 29.05 -25.97
CA MET A 26 11.30 29.14 -25.36
C MET A 26 10.48 30.27 -26.00
N PRO A 27 9.14 30.31 -25.82
CA PRO A 27 8.29 31.33 -26.45
C PRO A 27 8.65 32.78 -26.07
N ASN A 28 9.22 32.98 -24.88
CA ASN A 28 9.67 34.28 -24.39
C ASN A 28 11.06 34.69 -24.92
N GLY A 29 11.62 33.96 -25.88
CA GLY A 29 12.92 34.23 -26.50
C GLY A 29 14.15 33.87 -25.66
N LYS A 30 13.97 33.38 -24.43
CA LYS A 30 15.05 32.86 -23.58
C LYS A 30 15.43 31.44 -24.01
N LEU A 31 16.61 31.00 -23.60
CA LEU A 31 17.09 29.66 -23.84
C LEU A 31 16.70 28.74 -22.68
N GLY A 32 16.27 27.52 -22.99
CA GLY A 32 16.09 26.45 -22.02
C GLY A 32 17.12 25.37 -22.27
N LEU A 33 17.99 25.11 -21.29
CA LEU A 33 18.94 24.00 -21.31
C LEU A 33 18.43 22.89 -20.39
N TYR A 34 18.13 21.73 -20.97
CA TYR A 34 17.91 20.50 -20.23
C TYR A 34 19.26 19.83 -19.96
N VAL A 35 19.49 19.46 -18.71
CA VAL A 35 20.68 18.74 -18.28
C VAL A 35 20.31 17.51 -17.48
N ALA A 36 21.10 16.46 -17.60
CA ALA A 36 20.94 15.25 -16.81
C ALA A 36 21.30 15.57 -15.34
N PRO A 37 20.46 15.17 -14.38
CA PRO A 37 20.82 15.24 -12.97
C PRO A 37 21.95 14.25 -12.67
N ARG A 38 22.76 14.64 -11.69
CA ARG A 38 23.82 13.80 -11.14
C ARG A 38 23.22 12.62 -10.39
N ALA A 39 24.03 11.60 -10.12
CA ALA A 39 23.55 10.38 -9.47
C ALA A 39 22.93 10.66 -8.10
N GLU A 40 23.54 11.55 -7.33
CA GLU A 40 23.11 11.97 -5.99
C GLU A 40 21.85 12.84 -5.96
N GLU A 41 21.48 13.47 -7.09
CA GLU A 41 20.26 14.29 -7.21
C GLU A 41 19.04 13.45 -7.59
N ARG A 42 19.27 12.20 -8.04
CA ARG A 42 18.21 11.27 -8.45
C ARG A 42 17.56 10.65 -7.23
N ASN A 43 16.27 10.35 -7.41
CA ASN A 43 15.48 9.61 -6.44
C ASN A 43 14.67 8.57 -7.21
N ASP A 44 15.00 7.30 -7.00
CA ASP A 44 14.37 6.14 -7.65
C ASP A 44 13.27 5.48 -6.81
N ALA A 45 12.95 6.04 -5.64
CA ALA A 45 11.84 5.57 -4.81
C ALA A 45 10.50 5.83 -5.52
N ALA A 46 9.51 4.94 -5.32
CA ALA A 46 8.21 4.90 -6.02
C ALA A 46 8.26 4.70 -7.54
N GLU A 47 9.16 5.37 -8.26
CA GLU A 47 9.47 5.12 -9.67
C GLU A 47 10.92 5.49 -9.99
N LYS A 48 11.48 4.86 -11.04
CA LYS A 48 12.79 5.24 -11.59
C LYS A 48 12.79 6.74 -11.91
N HIS A 49 13.90 7.42 -11.65
CA HIS A 49 14.03 8.85 -11.88
C HIS A 49 13.91 9.19 -13.38
N LYS A 50 13.01 10.12 -13.71
CA LYS A 50 12.65 10.49 -15.10
C LYS A 50 12.80 11.98 -15.40
N TRP A 51 13.10 12.82 -14.42
CA TRP A 51 13.12 14.27 -14.57
C TRP A 51 14.52 14.80 -14.86
N ALA A 52 14.66 15.58 -15.92
CA ALA A 52 15.85 16.38 -16.16
C ALA A 52 15.78 17.69 -15.37
N ILE A 53 16.92 18.37 -15.24
CA ILE A 53 16.96 19.73 -14.73
C ILE A 53 16.86 20.67 -15.94
N ARG A 54 15.86 21.55 -15.94
CA ARG A 54 15.71 22.62 -16.92
C ARG A 54 16.25 23.92 -16.34
N VAL A 55 17.30 24.43 -16.97
CA VAL A 55 17.92 25.71 -16.66
C VAL A 55 17.48 26.74 -17.70
N VAL A 56 16.83 27.80 -17.24
CA VAL A 56 16.46 28.92 -18.10
C VAL A 56 17.60 29.92 -18.12
N LEU A 57 18.10 30.23 -19.31
CA LEU A 57 19.26 31.07 -19.54
C LEU A 57 18.86 32.32 -20.31
N SER A 58 19.41 33.47 -19.91
CA SER A 58 19.40 34.70 -20.68
C SER A 58 20.78 34.98 -21.24
N LEU A 59 20.82 35.37 -22.52
CA LEU A 59 22.05 35.84 -23.14
C LEU A 59 22.27 37.30 -22.76
N THR A 60 23.44 37.60 -22.20
CA THR A 60 23.88 38.96 -21.92
C THR A 60 25.06 39.31 -22.84
N ARG A 61 25.49 40.58 -22.83
CA ARG A 61 26.67 41.01 -23.61
C ARG A 61 27.96 40.31 -23.17
N THR A 62 28.03 39.87 -21.90
CA THR A 62 29.23 39.30 -21.28
C THR A 62 29.17 37.78 -21.13
N GLY A 63 28.08 37.12 -21.55
CA GLY A 63 27.96 35.67 -21.51
C GLY A 63 26.54 35.20 -21.22
N VAL A 64 26.43 34.09 -20.51
CA VAL A 64 25.16 33.44 -20.19
C VAL A 64 24.82 33.67 -18.71
N LYS A 65 23.58 34.04 -18.42
CA LYS A 65 23.08 34.20 -17.04
C LYS A 65 21.93 33.23 -16.78
N GLU A 66 22.02 32.48 -15.68
CA GLU A 66 20.92 31.68 -15.17
C GLU A 66 19.79 32.57 -14.63
N VAL A 67 18.57 32.31 -15.07
CA VAL A 67 17.34 33.01 -14.65
C VAL A 67 16.57 32.16 -13.66
N SER A 68 16.43 30.87 -13.93
CA SER A 68 15.70 29.93 -13.08
C SER A 68 16.13 28.50 -13.35
N ARG A 69 15.87 27.63 -12.39
CA ARG A 69 16.11 26.19 -12.46
C ARG A 69 14.89 25.44 -11.95
N SER A 70 14.49 24.39 -12.64
CA SER A 70 13.37 23.55 -12.24
C SER A 70 13.52 22.13 -12.75
N TRP A 71 12.85 21.19 -12.11
CA TRP A 71 12.70 19.83 -12.62
C TRP A 71 11.69 19.78 -13.75
N ALA A 72 11.99 19.04 -14.83
CA ALA A 72 11.11 18.92 -15.98
C ALA A 72 11.33 17.60 -16.72
N LEU A 73 10.25 17.06 -17.28
CA LEU A 73 10.36 15.96 -18.25
C LEU A 73 10.88 16.50 -19.59
N VAL A 74 11.66 15.69 -20.30
CA VAL A 74 12.14 16.01 -21.65
C VAL A 74 11.11 15.47 -22.64
N ASN A 75 10.22 16.34 -23.13
CA ASN A 75 9.18 15.92 -24.09
C ASN A 75 9.80 15.39 -25.39
N GLU A 76 9.16 14.42 -26.03
CA GLU A 76 9.60 13.95 -27.34
C GLU A 76 9.39 15.02 -28.42
N LEU A 77 8.20 15.63 -28.40
CA LEU A 77 7.80 16.75 -29.23
C LEU A 77 7.21 17.84 -28.32
N SER A 78 7.61 19.08 -28.54
CA SER A 78 7.08 20.23 -27.81
C SER A 78 6.62 21.28 -28.81
N VAL A 79 5.34 21.66 -28.75
CA VAL A 79 4.77 22.68 -29.65
C VAL A 79 5.24 24.09 -29.26
N SER A 80 5.66 24.28 -28.01
CA SER A 80 6.06 25.57 -27.45
C SER A 80 7.57 25.79 -27.42
N GLU A 81 8.38 24.78 -27.76
CA GLU A 81 9.84 24.86 -27.69
C GLU A 81 10.46 24.54 -29.04
N CYS A 82 11.36 25.41 -29.51
CA CYS A 82 12.10 25.17 -30.73
C CYS A 82 13.50 24.62 -30.40
N THR A 83 13.75 23.37 -30.73
CA THR A 83 15.02 22.68 -30.46
C THR A 83 16.16 23.27 -31.29
N LEU A 84 17.21 23.74 -30.62
CA LEU A 84 18.44 24.24 -31.24
C LEU A 84 19.51 23.15 -31.36
N LYS A 85 19.63 22.30 -30.34
CA LYS A 85 20.62 21.21 -30.28
C LYS A 85 20.14 20.11 -29.34
N GLU A 86 20.39 18.87 -29.74
CA GLU A 86 20.28 17.69 -28.90
C GLU A 86 21.67 17.05 -28.77
N TRP A 87 21.99 16.57 -27.58
CA TRP A 87 23.18 15.75 -27.33
C TRP A 87 22.77 14.28 -27.25
N PRO A 88 23.67 13.32 -27.55
CA PRO A 88 23.32 11.90 -27.62
C PRO A 88 22.61 11.34 -26.39
N LEU A 89 22.95 11.83 -25.19
CA LEU A 89 22.34 11.38 -23.94
C LEU A 89 20.83 11.69 -23.85
N VAL A 90 20.29 12.60 -24.68
CA VAL A 90 18.87 12.95 -24.68
C VAL A 90 17.96 11.73 -24.91
N ASP A 91 18.43 10.74 -25.66
CA ASP A 91 17.63 9.58 -26.05
C ASP A 91 17.22 8.71 -24.83
N GLU A 92 17.98 8.78 -23.73
CA GLU A 92 17.62 8.11 -22.47
C GLU A 92 16.51 8.84 -21.69
N TRP A 93 16.25 10.11 -22.00
CA TRP A 93 15.36 11.00 -21.24
C TRP A 93 14.10 11.40 -22.02
N LYS A 94 14.20 11.41 -23.34
CA LYS A 94 13.17 11.90 -24.26
C LYS A 94 11.93 11.00 -24.19
N GLY A 95 10.77 11.62 -24.00
CA GLY A 95 9.47 10.93 -24.01
C GLY A 95 9.14 10.13 -22.75
N LEU A 96 9.98 10.19 -21.70
CA LEU A 96 9.67 9.55 -20.42
C LEU A 96 8.40 10.16 -19.80
N LYS A 97 7.50 9.29 -19.33
CA LYS A 97 6.26 9.68 -18.63
C LYS A 97 6.36 9.33 -17.15
N SER A 98 6.03 10.29 -16.29
CA SER A 98 5.94 10.13 -14.85
C SER A 98 4.50 9.91 -14.42
N VAL A 99 4.28 9.08 -13.39
CA VAL A 99 2.97 8.92 -12.75
C VAL A 99 2.63 10.13 -11.85
N PHE A 100 3.64 10.85 -11.39
CA PHE A 100 3.49 12.09 -10.64
C PHE A 100 3.40 13.29 -11.58
N GLU A 101 2.55 14.25 -11.23
CA GLU A 101 2.37 15.51 -11.97
C GLU A 101 3.68 16.33 -12.05
N SER A 102 4.51 16.28 -11.01
CA SER A 102 5.80 16.95 -10.94
C SER A 102 6.75 16.24 -9.98
N TYR A 103 8.06 16.53 -10.10
CA TYR A 103 9.05 15.99 -9.16
C TYR A 103 8.82 16.48 -7.72
N ASP A 104 8.42 17.74 -7.54
CA ASP A 104 8.09 18.27 -6.21
C ASP A 104 6.89 17.54 -5.59
N ARG A 105 5.90 17.14 -6.40
CA ARG A 105 4.79 16.30 -5.92
C ARG A 105 5.26 14.92 -5.48
N LYS A 106 6.18 14.29 -6.23
CA LYS A 106 6.82 13.02 -5.83
C LYS A 106 7.55 13.16 -4.50
N LEU A 107 8.43 14.17 -4.37
CA LEU A 107 9.20 14.40 -3.14
C LEU A 107 8.30 14.69 -1.95
N LYS A 108 7.21 15.46 -2.17
CA LYS A 108 6.22 15.71 -1.13
C LYS A 108 5.49 14.45 -0.69
N ALA A 109 5.09 13.58 -1.62
CA ALA A 109 4.45 12.30 -1.29
C ALA A 109 5.39 11.39 -0.48
N LEU A 110 6.67 11.34 -0.85
CA LEU A 110 7.70 10.60 -0.10
C LEU A 110 7.95 11.22 1.29
N ALA A 111 7.95 12.54 1.41
CA ALA A 111 8.09 13.19 2.71
C ALA A 111 6.86 12.95 3.61
N ASP A 112 5.65 12.95 3.04
CA ASP A 112 4.40 12.74 3.78
C ASP A 112 4.37 11.35 4.44
N ILE A 113 4.83 10.29 3.77
CA ILE A 113 4.84 8.93 4.34
C ILE A 113 5.83 8.78 5.50
N GLU A 114 6.91 9.57 5.52
CA GLU A 114 7.87 9.56 6.63
C GLU A 114 7.28 10.17 7.92
N LEU A 115 6.20 10.95 7.84
CA LEU A 115 5.49 11.46 9.03
C LEU A 115 4.67 10.36 9.74
N GLY A 116 4.45 9.21 9.07
CA GLY A 116 3.63 8.12 9.58
C GLY A 116 4.14 7.53 10.89
N ARG A 117 5.46 7.33 11.03
CA ARG A 117 6.08 6.70 12.21
C ARG A 117 5.68 7.35 13.52
N GLU A 118 5.81 8.68 13.62
CA GLU A 118 5.51 9.38 14.87
C GLU A 118 4.01 9.33 15.19
N THR A 119 3.16 9.36 14.17
CA THR A 119 1.71 9.21 14.37
C THR A 119 1.35 7.80 14.83
N LEU A 120 1.98 6.76 14.29
CA LEU A 120 1.76 5.37 14.74
C LEU A 120 2.15 5.17 16.20
N LYS A 121 3.26 5.77 16.67
CA LYS A 121 3.65 5.71 18.09
C LYS A 121 2.60 6.27 19.03
N ARG A 122 1.81 7.26 18.58
CA ARG A 122 0.72 7.85 19.39
C ARG A 122 -0.45 6.89 19.58
N LEU A 123 -0.61 5.91 18.69
CA LEU A 123 -1.66 4.89 18.83
C LEU A 123 -1.29 3.79 19.83
N ASN A 124 -0.02 3.69 20.23
CA ASN A 124 0.42 2.68 21.19
C ASN A 124 -0.35 2.81 22.51
N PRO A 125 -1.03 1.74 23.00
CA PRO A 125 -1.76 1.79 24.27
C PRO A 125 -0.90 2.17 25.48
N SER A 126 0.41 1.92 25.43
CA SER A 126 1.35 2.35 26.48
C SER A 126 1.69 3.84 26.41
N ASN A 127 1.43 4.51 25.28
CA ASN A 127 1.69 5.93 25.05
C ASN A 127 0.44 6.79 25.31
N GLN A 128 0.15 7.03 26.59
CA GLN A 128 -1.05 7.77 26.99
C GLN A 128 -1.04 9.25 26.61
N GLU A 129 0.14 9.88 26.55
CA GLU A 129 0.28 11.27 26.07
C GLU A 129 -0.11 11.35 24.59
N GLY A 130 0.44 10.47 23.75
CA GLY A 130 0.10 10.40 22.33
C GLY A 130 -1.38 10.08 22.07
N LEU A 131 -1.97 9.17 22.85
CA LEU A 131 -3.41 8.89 22.76
C LEU A 131 -4.26 10.10 23.15
N SER A 132 -3.83 10.88 24.15
CA SER A 132 -4.53 12.09 24.58
C SER A 132 -4.49 13.17 23.49
N GLU A 133 -3.32 13.36 22.85
CA GLU A 133 -3.20 14.23 21.69
C GLU A 133 -4.12 13.80 20.53
N LEU A 134 -4.14 12.50 20.21
CA LEU A 134 -4.99 11.95 19.17
C LEU A 134 -6.49 12.14 19.48
N ALA A 135 -6.88 12.05 20.75
CA ALA A 135 -8.26 12.28 21.18
C ALA A 135 -8.71 13.73 20.93
N GLU A 136 -7.85 14.70 21.25
CA GLU A 136 -8.14 16.12 20.98
C GLU A 136 -8.16 16.42 19.48
N LEU A 137 -7.22 15.85 18.71
CA LEU A 137 -7.23 15.95 17.24
C LEU A 137 -8.50 15.33 16.65
N TRP A 138 -8.96 14.20 17.19
CA TRP A 138 -10.19 13.56 16.78
C TRP A 138 -11.41 14.43 17.09
N ILE A 139 -11.48 15.04 18.29
CA ILE A 139 -12.56 15.98 18.66
C ILE A 139 -12.63 17.12 17.64
N ASN A 140 -11.49 17.74 17.32
CA ASN A 140 -11.44 18.85 16.37
C ASN A 140 -11.89 18.43 14.96
N ALA A 141 -11.41 17.27 14.47
CA ALA A 141 -11.83 16.74 13.17
C ALA A 141 -13.32 16.36 13.13
N PHE A 142 -13.83 15.81 14.23
CA PHE A 142 -15.24 15.47 14.37
C PHE A 142 -16.11 16.73 14.38
N GLU A 143 -15.63 17.80 15.03
CA GLU A 143 -16.32 19.09 15.03
C GLU A 143 -16.37 19.71 13.63
N GLU A 144 -15.22 19.78 12.94
CA GLU A 144 -15.09 20.20 11.55
C GLU A 144 -16.10 19.46 10.65
N MET A 145 -16.19 18.14 10.80
CA MET A 145 -17.04 17.29 9.97
C MET A 145 -18.55 17.44 10.26
N ASN A 146 -18.94 17.65 11.52
CA ASN A 146 -20.36 17.59 11.92
C ASN A 146 -21.04 18.95 12.15
N PHE A 147 -20.28 20.01 12.48
CA PHE A 147 -20.85 21.33 12.73
C PHE A 147 -20.61 22.32 11.58
N TYR A 148 -19.50 22.17 10.86
CA TYR A 148 -19.10 23.12 9.82
C TYR A 148 -19.38 22.62 8.40
N ARG A 149 -19.74 21.34 8.25
CA ARG A 149 -20.07 20.71 6.95
C ARG A 149 -21.49 20.13 6.98
N PRO A 150 -22.26 20.22 5.88
CA PRO A 150 -23.58 19.59 5.81
C PRO A 150 -23.48 18.06 5.97
N THR A 151 -24.14 17.50 6.98
CA THR A 151 -24.10 16.05 7.26
C THR A 151 -25.36 15.30 6.82
N GLY A 152 -26.43 16.01 6.41
CA GLY A 152 -27.70 15.38 6.03
C GLY A 152 -28.43 14.72 7.20
N GLY A 153 -28.15 15.13 8.45
CA GLY A 153 -28.79 14.59 9.65
C GLY A 153 -28.17 13.30 10.18
N ILE A 154 -27.07 12.84 9.60
CA ILE A 154 -26.37 11.62 10.03
C ILE A 154 -25.03 12.01 10.66
N VAL A 155 -24.82 11.61 11.91
CA VAL A 155 -23.52 11.80 12.60
C VAL A 155 -22.42 11.08 11.81
N GLN A 156 -21.48 11.86 11.28
CA GLN A 156 -20.33 11.37 10.54
C GLN A 156 -19.14 11.17 11.49
N LYS A 157 -18.20 10.29 11.12
CA LYS A 157 -16.97 10.04 11.87
C LYS A 157 -15.76 10.31 11.00
N PRO A 158 -14.77 11.08 11.49
CA PRO A 158 -13.53 11.30 10.75
C PRO A 158 -12.80 9.98 10.45
N VAL A 159 -12.26 9.89 9.24
CA VAL A 159 -11.41 8.76 8.82
C VAL A 159 -10.01 9.00 9.36
N MET A 160 -9.44 8.03 10.07
CA MET A 160 -8.04 8.11 10.48
C MET A 160 -7.15 7.57 9.35
N MET A 161 -6.19 8.39 8.92
CA MET A 161 -5.35 8.15 7.76
C MET A 161 -3.88 8.43 8.09
N ILE A 162 -3.12 7.39 8.41
CA ILE A 162 -1.69 7.51 8.69
C ILE A 162 -0.91 7.01 7.47
N PRO A 163 -0.27 7.90 6.69
CA PRO A 163 0.44 7.50 5.49
C PRO A 163 1.67 6.68 5.88
N ILE A 164 1.82 5.48 5.31
CA ILE A 164 2.93 4.57 5.64
C ILE A 164 3.74 4.18 4.40
N GLY A 165 3.21 4.40 3.20
CA GLY A 165 3.88 4.07 1.96
C GLY A 165 3.17 4.60 0.73
N LEU A 166 3.71 4.27 -0.44
CA LEU A 166 3.17 4.58 -1.76
C LEU A 166 3.00 3.29 -2.56
N ILE A 167 1.89 3.22 -3.29
CA ILE A 167 1.63 2.19 -4.29
C ILE A 167 1.59 2.87 -5.65
N VAL A 168 2.34 2.32 -6.61
CA VAL A 168 2.31 2.71 -8.02
C VAL A 168 1.90 1.49 -8.84
N ASP A 169 0.86 1.61 -9.65
CA ASP A 169 0.45 0.61 -10.63
C ASP A 169 0.20 1.27 -11.98
N ARG A 170 0.95 0.86 -13.00
CA ARG A 170 0.92 1.42 -14.35
C ARG A 170 1.18 2.94 -14.35
N GLU A 171 0.15 3.74 -14.61
CA GLU A 171 0.22 5.19 -14.71
C GLU A 171 -0.38 5.90 -13.49
N GLU A 172 -0.83 5.13 -12.49
CA GLU A 172 -1.51 5.63 -11.30
C GLU A 172 -0.66 5.40 -10.05
N TRP A 173 -0.79 6.30 -9.09
CA TRP A 173 -0.15 6.16 -7.77
C TRP A 173 -1.11 6.53 -6.66
N SER A 174 -0.86 6.03 -5.45
CA SER A 174 -1.66 6.33 -4.26
C SER A 174 -0.83 6.21 -2.99
N TYR A 175 -1.29 6.83 -1.92
CA TYR A 175 -0.77 6.55 -0.60
C TYR A 175 -1.34 5.23 -0.09
N LEU A 176 -0.49 4.43 0.54
CA LEU A 176 -0.92 3.37 1.44
C LEU A 176 -1.08 3.96 2.84
N TYR A 177 -2.28 3.86 3.39
CA TYR A 177 -2.62 4.33 4.72
C TYR A 177 -2.84 3.16 5.67
N LEU A 178 -2.40 3.33 6.90
CA LEU A 178 -2.85 2.55 8.05
C LEU A 178 -3.86 3.39 8.84
N GLY A 179 -5.04 2.84 9.12
CA GLY A 179 -6.02 3.53 9.94
C GLY A 179 -7.39 2.88 9.92
N THR A 180 -8.44 3.70 9.99
CA THR A 180 -9.82 3.20 10.01
C THR A 180 -10.82 4.25 9.53
N ARG A 181 -11.86 3.80 8.84
CA ARG A 181 -12.93 4.65 8.28
C ARG A 181 -13.98 5.08 9.28
N GLY A 182 -14.03 4.50 10.48
CA GLY A 182 -15.10 4.82 11.42
C GLY A 182 -15.00 4.22 12.82
N SER A 183 -13.89 3.57 13.15
CA SER A 183 -13.64 3.03 14.50
C SER A 183 -12.52 3.75 15.24
N ALA A 184 -12.07 4.92 14.76
CA ALA A 184 -10.95 5.63 15.36
C ALA A 184 -11.30 6.09 16.78
N VAL A 185 -12.50 6.63 16.97
CA VAL A 185 -12.98 7.07 18.29
C VAL A 185 -13.12 5.89 19.26
N GLU A 186 -13.64 4.76 18.80
CA GLU A 186 -13.68 3.54 19.61
C GLU A 186 -12.26 3.10 20.02
N TYR A 187 -11.30 3.10 19.10
CA TYR A 187 -9.91 2.70 19.40
C TYR A 187 -9.27 3.63 20.43
N ILE A 188 -9.36 4.94 20.22
CA ILE A 188 -8.82 5.94 21.13
C ILE A 188 -9.51 5.83 22.50
N TYR A 189 -10.85 5.78 22.51
CA TYR A 189 -11.62 5.68 23.75
C TYR A 189 -11.26 4.41 24.52
N GLN A 190 -11.18 3.24 23.90
CA GLN A 190 -10.91 1.99 24.61
C GLN A 190 -9.51 1.98 25.25
N ASN A 191 -8.52 2.57 24.59
CA ASN A 191 -7.12 2.57 25.02
C ASN A 191 -6.71 3.74 25.94
N LEU A 192 -7.51 4.81 26.04
CA LEU A 192 -7.23 5.93 26.95
C LEU A 192 -7.39 5.55 28.42
N ASN A 193 -6.51 6.02 29.30
CA ASN A 193 -6.64 5.85 30.75
C ASN A 193 -7.22 7.09 31.45
N ASP A 194 -7.08 8.27 30.85
CA ASP A 194 -7.63 9.51 31.39
C ASP A 194 -9.17 9.46 31.36
N LYS A 195 -9.78 9.37 32.55
CA LYS A 195 -11.23 9.31 32.73
C LYS A 195 -11.93 10.60 32.32
N ALA A 196 -11.32 11.77 32.56
CA ALA A 196 -11.90 13.05 32.23
C ALA A 196 -11.92 13.25 30.70
N LEU A 197 -10.81 12.93 30.03
CA LEU A 197 -10.74 12.97 28.58
C LEU A 197 -11.65 11.94 27.92
N LYS A 198 -11.70 10.69 28.45
CA LYS A 198 -12.70 9.68 28.03
C LYS A 198 -14.12 10.23 28.09
N ALA A 199 -14.50 10.84 29.22
CA ALA A 199 -15.83 11.41 29.38
C ALA A 199 -16.11 12.53 28.38
N ARG A 200 -15.12 13.39 28.09
CA ARG A 200 -15.22 14.45 27.06
C ARG A 200 -15.42 13.88 25.66
N VAL A 201 -14.62 12.90 25.26
CA VAL A 201 -14.73 12.22 23.95
C VAL A 201 -16.12 11.57 23.81
N ALA A 202 -16.54 10.81 24.82
CA ALA A 202 -17.85 10.15 24.83
C ALA A 202 -18.98 11.18 24.75
N HIS A 203 -18.94 12.23 25.57
CA HIS A 203 -19.92 13.31 25.54
C HIS A 203 -19.98 13.96 24.15
N ARG A 204 -18.82 14.29 23.56
CA ARG A 204 -18.74 14.93 22.24
C ARG A 204 -19.36 14.07 21.14
N LEU A 205 -19.12 12.76 21.14
CA LEU A 205 -19.70 11.86 20.15
C LEU A 205 -21.21 11.69 20.38
N ILE A 206 -21.62 11.36 21.61
CA ILE A 206 -22.97 10.90 21.93
C ILE A 206 -23.99 12.05 21.92
N SER A 207 -23.58 13.27 22.26
CA SER A 207 -24.49 14.43 22.27
C SER A 207 -25.09 14.75 20.90
N ASN A 208 -24.44 14.31 19.81
CA ASN A 208 -24.87 14.53 18.44
C ASN A 208 -25.89 13.49 17.94
N TYR A 209 -26.11 12.40 18.68
CA TYR A 209 -27.15 11.42 18.33
C TYR A 209 -28.47 11.79 19.00
N GLU A 210 -29.57 11.68 18.24
CA GLU A 210 -30.93 11.76 18.76
C GLU A 210 -31.20 10.61 19.76
N VAL A 211 -30.90 9.37 19.35
CA VAL A 211 -30.98 8.18 20.21
C VAL A 211 -29.61 7.89 20.84
N LYS A 212 -29.52 8.13 22.15
CA LYS A 212 -28.27 8.01 22.94
C LYS A 212 -28.10 6.66 23.63
N GLU A 213 -29.19 5.92 23.79
CA GLU A 213 -29.21 4.61 24.44
C GLU A 213 -28.25 3.63 23.74
N GLY A 214 -27.47 2.89 24.52
CA GLY A 214 -26.46 1.94 24.03
C GLY A 214 -25.26 2.56 23.30
N LYS A 215 -25.17 3.88 23.08
CA LYS A 215 -24.03 4.49 22.37
C LYS A 215 -22.74 4.44 23.17
N LEU A 216 -22.82 4.57 24.50
CA LEU A 216 -21.65 4.44 25.38
C LEU A 216 -21.15 3.00 25.41
N ASP A 217 -22.06 2.03 25.53
CA ASP A 217 -21.70 0.60 25.51
C ASP A 217 -21.09 0.20 24.17
N ASN A 218 -21.63 0.70 23.06
CA ASN A 218 -21.03 0.53 21.74
C ASN A 218 -19.62 1.15 21.69
N LEU A 219 -19.43 2.36 22.20
CA LEU A 219 -18.11 3.00 22.21
C LEU A 219 -17.09 2.18 23.03
N ALA A 220 -17.52 1.60 24.16
CA ALA A 220 -16.66 0.82 25.04
C ALA A 220 -16.36 -0.60 24.52
N ASN A 221 -17.28 -1.24 23.80
CA ASN A 221 -17.18 -2.67 23.49
C ASN A 221 -17.11 -3.01 22.00
N LYS A 222 -17.35 -2.04 21.10
CA LYS A 222 -17.31 -2.31 19.66
C LYS A 222 -15.90 -2.71 19.25
N LYS A 223 -15.79 -3.82 18.52
CA LYS A 223 -14.52 -4.28 17.96
C LYS A 223 -13.88 -3.16 17.14
N THR A 224 -12.65 -2.82 17.52
CA THR A 224 -11.84 -1.85 16.80
C THR A 224 -10.91 -2.61 15.87
N SER A 225 -10.76 -2.11 14.64
CA SER A 225 -9.75 -2.64 13.72
C SER A 225 -9.04 -1.47 13.06
N LEU A 226 -7.73 -1.59 13.00
CA LEU A 226 -6.90 -0.83 12.09
C LEU A 226 -6.72 -1.69 10.85
N GLY A 227 -6.73 -1.06 9.68
CA GLY A 227 -6.57 -1.73 8.40
C GLY A 227 -5.77 -0.89 7.42
N LEU A 228 -5.38 -1.54 6.33
CA LEU A 228 -4.71 -0.92 5.20
C LEU A 228 -5.72 -0.49 4.13
N PHE A 229 -5.56 0.72 3.61
CA PHE A 229 -6.36 1.22 2.49
C PHE A 229 -5.56 2.27 1.71
N CYS A 230 -6.03 2.57 0.51
CA CYS A 230 -5.37 3.45 -0.43
C CYS A 230 -6.24 4.61 -0.86
N THR A 231 -5.61 5.76 -1.09
CA THR A 231 -6.19 6.93 -1.75
C THR A 231 -5.09 7.92 -2.13
N LYS A 232 -5.34 8.80 -3.10
CA LYS A 232 -4.46 9.95 -3.41
C LYS A 232 -4.70 11.13 -2.48
N GLN A 233 -5.83 11.15 -1.77
CA GLN A 233 -6.23 12.25 -0.91
C GLN A 233 -5.44 12.22 0.40
N ARG A 234 -5.07 13.41 0.89
CA ARG A 234 -4.38 13.57 2.18
C ARG A 234 -5.39 13.94 3.26
N PRO A 235 -5.17 13.57 4.52
CA PRO A 235 -6.01 14.03 5.62
C PRO A 235 -6.01 15.56 5.69
N ASP A 236 -7.19 16.19 5.71
CA ASP A 236 -7.37 17.63 5.86
C ASP A 236 -7.22 18.10 7.31
N MET A 237 -7.32 17.19 8.28
CA MET A 237 -7.22 17.42 9.73
C MET A 237 -6.25 16.42 10.37
N ALA A 238 -5.01 16.33 9.85
CA ALA A 238 -4.03 15.28 10.13
C ALA A 238 -3.97 14.82 11.62
N PRO A 239 -4.06 13.51 11.90
CA PRO A 239 -4.12 12.39 10.94
C PRO A 239 -5.54 12.05 10.46
N PHE A 240 -6.53 12.87 10.75
CA PHE A 240 -7.92 12.61 10.39
C PHE A 240 -8.32 13.31 9.09
N SER A 241 -9.29 12.73 8.38
CA SER A 241 -10.03 13.45 7.36
C SER A 241 -11.46 13.74 7.82
N ALA A 242 -11.84 15.01 7.72
CA ALA A 242 -13.19 15.50 7.92
C ALA A 242 -14.00 15.55 6.60
N ASP A 243 -13.43 15.06 5.49
CA ASP A 243 -14.14 14.91 4.22
C ASP A 243 -14.96 13.61 4.22
N ARG A 244 -16.29 13.75 4.14
CA ARG A 244 -17.22 12.62 4.07
C ARG A 244 -17.19 11.89 2.72
N ASN A 245 -16.67 12.54 1.68
CA ASN A 245 -16.62 12.01 0.32
C ASN A 245 -15.28 11.36 0.00
N ILE A 246 -14.45 11.09 1.01
CA ILE A 246 -13.14 10.49 0.79
C ILE A 246 -13.28 9.08 0.20
N GLU A 247 -12.83 8.93 -1.03
CA GLU A 247 -12.79 7.66 -1.72
C GLU A 247 -11.55 6.89 -1.29
N THR A 248 -11.78 5.66 -0.82
CA THR A 248 -10.74 4.73 -0.37
C THR A 248 -10.98 3.39 -1.01
N TYR A 249 -9.91 2.70 -1.34
CA TYR A 249 -9.92 1.36 -1.89
C TYR A 249 -8.91 0.48 -1.15
N GLY A 250 -8.97 -0.84 -1.33
CA GLY A 250 -7.96 -1.74 -0.78
C GLY A 250 -6.59 -1.51 -1.44
N PRO A 251 -5.49 -1.96 -0.82
CA PRO A 251 -4.18 -1.94 -1.47
C PRO A 251 -4.21 -2.76 -2.76
N ASP A 252 -4.21 -2.07 -3.90
CA ASP A 252 -4.53 -2.65 -5.20
C ASP A 252 -3.26 -3.13 -5.91
N PHE A 253 -3.02 -4.44 -5.85
CA PHE A 253 -2.19 -5.20 -6.80
C PHE A 253 -2.88 -6.53 -7.19
N GLY A 254 -4.19 -6.65 -6.97
CA GLY A 254 -4.86 -7.95 -7.02
C GLY A 254 -4.56 -8.85 -5.82
N VAL A 255 -3.96 -8.31 -4.75
CA VAL A 255 -3.94 -8.98 -3.44
C VAL A 255 -5.40 -9.28 -3.09
N ASN A 256 -5.74 -10.56 -2.98
CA ASN A 256 -7.10 -10.94 -2.64
C ASN A 256 -7.43 -10.33 -1.28
N HIS A 257 -8.33 -9.34 -1.25
CA HIS A 257 -8.63 -8.58 -0.04
C HIS A 257 -9.05 -9.48 1.12
N ALA A 258 -9.69 -10.63 0.82
CA ALA A 258 -10.01 -11.65 1.81
C ALA A 258 -8.76 -12.18 2.53
N VAL A 259 -7.65 -12.38 1.81
CA VAL A 259 -6.37 -12.84 2.38
C VAL A 259 -5.80 -11.84 3.38
N LEU A 260 -5.82 -10.55 3.04
CA LEU A 260 -5.35 -9.50 3.97
C LEU A 260 -6.21 -9.45 5.24
N THR A 261 -7.52 -9.69 5.13
CA THR A 261 -8.40 -9.74 6.30
C THR A 261 -8.15 -10.96 7.21
N HIS A 262 -7.44 -11.98 6.73
CA HIS A 262 -7.01 -13.13 7.53
C HIS A 262 -5.68 -12.89 8.25
N MET A 263 -4.92 -11.86 7.88
CA MET A 263 -3.63 -11.53 8.48
C MET A 263 -3.80 -10.54 9.62
N VAL A 264 -3.28 -10.88 10.80
CA VAL A 264 -3.40 -10.02 11.97
C VAL A 264 -2.23 -9.04 12.02
N SER A 265 -1.02 -9.43 11.58
CA SER A 265 0.16 -8.56 11.55
C SER A 265 0.20 -7.65 10.33
N PHE A 266 0.53 -6.38 10.54
CA PHE A 266 0.77 -5.45 9.44
C PHE A 266 2.06 -5.77 8.69
N LYS A 267 3.08 -6.32 9.36
CA LYS A 267 4.29 -6.83 8.71
C LYS A 267 3.96 -7.86 7.64
N SER A 268 3.10 -8.83 7.92
CA SER A 268 2.70 -9.86 6.94
C SER A 268 1.83 -9.29 5.82
N GLN A 269 0.86 -8.43 6.16
CA GLN A 269 0.04 -7.76 5.15
C GLN A 269 0.90 -6.97 4.16
N ILE A 270 1.92 -6.25 4.65
CA ILE A 270 2.86 -5.49 3.82
C ILE A 270 3.79 -6.41 3.02
N ALA A 271 4.25 -7.52 3.60
CA ALA A 271 5.05 -8.51 2.87
C ALA A 271 4.28 -9.07 1.66
N LEU A 272 2.98 -9.32 1.80
CA LEU A 272 2.13 -9.75 0.70
C LEU A 272 1.96 -8.66 -0.37
N ILE A 273 1.75 -7.40 0.04
CA ILE A 273 1.70 -6.26 -0.88
C ILE A 273 3.01 -6.13 -1.67
N GLN A 274 4.17 -6.25 -1.00
CA GLN A 274 5.48 -6.22 -1.65
C GLN A 274 5.63 -7.37 -2.65
N GLN A 275 5.25 -8.59 -2.28
CA GLN A 275 5.33 -9.75 -3.16
C GLN A 275 4.48 -9.56 -4.43
N GLU A 276 3.27 -9.01 -4.32
CA GLU A 276 2.41 -8.72 -5.47
C GLU A 276 2.93 -7.56 -6.33
N ALA A 277 3.62 -6.59 -5.70
CA ALA A 277 4.32 -5.55 -6.44
C ALA A 277 5.46 -6.14 -7.27
N ASP A 278 6.27 -7.03 -6.68
CA ASP A 278 7.43 -7.65 -7.33
C ASP A 278 7.03 -8.57 -8.49
N ARG A 279 5.82 -9.16 -8.45
CA ARG A 279 5.27 -9.97 -9.55
C ARG A 279 4.85 -9.14 -10.77
N GLY A 280 4.54 -7.85 -10.59
CA GLY A 280 3.99 -7.03 -11.67
C GLY A 280 5.04 -6.17 -12.38
N LEU A 281 5.05 -6.21 -13.71
CA LEU A 281 5.99 -5.44 -14.53
C LEU A 281 5.92 -3.92 -14.32
N HIS A 282 4.75 -3.40 -13.95
CA HIS A 282 4.50 -1.95 -13.78
C HIS A 282 4.05 -1.59 -12.37
N ARG A 283 4.35 -2.46 -11.40
CA ARG A 283 3.94 -2.28 -10.01
C ARG A 283 5.16 -1.92 -9.18
N ARG A 284 5.00 -0.94 -8.30
CA ARG A 284 6.01 -0.61 -7.30
C ARG A 284 5.34 -0.28 -5.99
N PHE A 285 5.90 -0.86 -4.93
CA PHE A 285 5.58 -0.52 -3.57
C PHE A 285 6.78 0.18 -2.93
N THR A 286 6.51 1.21 -2.13
CA THR A 286 7.54 1.93 -1.38
C THR A 286 7.00 2.18 0.02
N ILE A 287 7.61 1.57 1.02
CA ILE A 287 7.33 1.85 2.42
C ILE A 287 8.19 3.02 2.90
N ALA A 288 7.69 3.81 3.86
CA ALA A 288 8.48 4.83 4.52
C ALA A 288 9.73 4.20 5.13
N SER A 289 10.88 4.80 4.86
CA SER A 289 12.18 4.26 5.27
C SER A 289 12.30 4.18 6.78
N ASN A 290 11.68 5.12 7.50
CA ASN A 290 11.66 5.12 8.95
C ASN A 290 10.67 4.10 9.55
N LEU A 291 9.96 3.29 8.76
CA LEU A 291 9.18 2.15 9.26
C LEU A 291 9.95 0.83 9.15
N VAL A 292 11.18 0.87 8.65
CA VAL A 292 12.06 -0.28 8.49
C VAL A 292 13.25 -0.14 9.45
N SER A 293 13.62 -1.20 10.15
CA SER A 293 14.78 -1.26 11.02
C SER A 293 16.08 -1.31 10.22
N SER A 294 17.23 -1.13 10.88
CA SER A 294 18.54 -1.32 10.25
C SER A 294 18.77 -2.76 9.78
N ALA A 295 18.04 -3.73 10.33
CA ALA A 295 18.06 -5.14 9.89
C ALA A 295 17.08 -5.43 8.74
N GLY A 296 16.35 -4.43 8.24
CA GLY A 296 15.36 -4.61 7.19
C GLY A 296 13.97 -5.05 7.67
N GLU A 297 13.72 -5.01 8.99
CA GLU A 297 12.45 -5.48 9.57
C GLU A 297 11.41 -4.36 9.66
N LEU A 298 10.15 -4.65 9.33
CA LEU A 298 9.04 -3.70 9.51
C LEU A 298 8.73 -3.50 11.00
N LEU A 299 8.62 -2.24 11.40
CA LEU A 299 8.45 -1.83 12.80
C LEU A 299 7.00 -1.52 13.19
N ILE A 300 6.04 -1.59 12.26
CA ILE A 300 4.68 -1.08 12.46
C ILE A 300 3.97 -1.74 13.65
N ASP A 301 4.03 -3.07 13.73
CA ASP A 301 3.37 -3.81 14.81
C ASP A 301 3.98 -3.46 16.19
N GLN A 302 5.31 -3.34 16.26
CA GLN A 302 6.04 -2.88 17.46
C GLN A 302 5.65 -1.46 17.86
N LEU A 303 5.52 -0.53 16.90
CA LEU A 303 5.12 0.85 17.16
C LEU A 303 3.70 0.92 17.74
N LEU A 304 2.80 0.03 17.31
CA LEU A 304 1.44 -0.09 17.83
C LEU A 304 1.38 -0.81 19.19
N GLY A 305 2.48 -1.40 19.64
CA GLY A 305 2.66 -1.89 21.01
C GLY A 305 2.59 -3.40 21.19
N ASP A 306 2.61 -4.19 20.11
CA ASP A 306 2.81 -5.66 19.96
C ASP A 306 2.30 -6.67 21.01
N ALA A 307 1.66 -6.24 22.09
CA ALA A 307 1.17 -7.09 23.14
C ALA A 307 -0.23 -7.59 22.75
N ALA A 308 -0.28 -8.81 22.22
CA ALA A 308 -1.49 -9.59 21.93
C ALA A 308 -2.27 -9.16 20.69
N ARG A 309 -1.67 -9.38 19.51
CA ARG A 309 -2.44 -9.99 18.42
C ARG A 309 -2.35 -11.48 18.69
N ASP A 310 -3.49 -12.09 19.02
CA ASP A 310 -3.65 -13.39 19.68
C ASP A 310 -2.50 -14.36 19.41
N ALA A 311 -2.02 -15.05 20.46
CA ALA A 311 -1.14 -16.20 20.31
C ALA A 311 -1.85 -17.19 19.38
N ASP A 312 -1.55 -17.07 18.09
CA ASP A 312 -2.18 -17.84 17.04
C ASP A 312 -1.93 -19.31 17.39
N GLU A 313 -2.99 -20.12 17.42
CA GLU A 313 -2.81 -21.54 17.71
C GLU A 313 -1.88 -22.12 16.63
N PRO A 314 -0.90 -22.96 17.01
CA PRO A 314 -0.06 -23.63 16.02
C PRO A 314 -0.95 -24.43 15.06
N VAL A 315 -0.55 -24.49 13.80
CA VAL A 315 -1.30 -25.18 12.73
C VAL A 315 -0.37 -26.02 11.90
N ASP A 316 -0.94 -27.04 11.25
CA ASP A 316 -0.27 -27.80 10.21
C ASP A 316 -0.85 -27.42 8.84
N ILE A 317 0.00 -27.46 7.83
CA ILE A 317 -0.39 -27.52 6.43
C ILE A 317 -0.20 -28.94 5.93
N LEU A 318 -1.25 -29.50 5.34
CA LEU A 318 -1.20 -30.68 4.50
C LEU A 318 -1.23 -30.23 3.04
N GLU A 319 -0.06 -30.20 2.40
CA GLU A 319 0.07 -29.92 0.98
C GLU A 319 -0.17 -31.21 0.20
N VAL A 320 -1.19 -31.21 -0.66
CA VAL A 320 -1.57 -32.36 -1.48
C VAL A 320 -1.26 -32.08 -2.93
N VAL A 321 -0.49 -32.98 -3.55
CA VAL A 321 -0.15 -32.95 -4.97
C VAL A 321 -0.62 -34.25 -5.62
N ILE A 322 -1.43 -34.15 -6.67
CA ILE A 322 -1.91 -35.27 -7.47
C ILE A 322 -0.96 -35.49 -8.64
N ASN A 323 -0.39 -36.68 -8.71
CA ASN A 323 0.52 -37.04 -9.78
C ASN A 323 -0.27 -37.21 -11.11
N PRO A 324 0.29 -36.78 -12.25
CA PRO A 324 -0.34 -37.02 -13.55
C PRO A 324 -0.43 -38.53 -13.84
N ALA A 325 -1.61 -39.00 -14.24
CA ALA A 325 -1.77 -40.39 -14.67
C ALA A 325 -0.90 -40.67 -15.91
N PRO A 326 -0.26 -41.86 -16.01
CA PRO A 326 0.55 -42.25 -17.18
C PRO A 326 -0.20 -42.19 -18.52
N THR A 327 -1.53 -42.26 -18.48
CA THR A 327 -2.43 -42.33 -19.64
C THR A 327 -3.01 -40.99 -20.09
N GLY A 328 -2.75 -39.88 -19.38
CA GLY A 328 -3.23 -38.54 -19.74
C GLY A 328 -4.69 -38.20 -19.39
N GLU A 329 -5.45 -39.15 -18.81
CA GLU A 329 -6.81 -38.96 -18.28
C GLU A 329 -6.81 -38.42 -16.82
N PRO A 330 -7.91 -37.82 -16.32
CA PRO A 330 -7.81 -36.90 -15.19
C PRO A 330 -7.53 -37.59 -13.85
N GLY A 331 -6.52 -37.06 -13.16
CA GLY A 331 -6.28 -37.28 -11.74
C GLY A 331 -7.39 -36.66 -10.88
N ALA A 332 -7.65 -37.31 -9.75
CA ALA A 332 -8.66 -37.00 -8.73
C ALA A 332 -10.13 -36.94 -9.20
N LYS A 333 -11.01 -37.66 -8.50
CA LYS A 333 -12.48 -37.62 -8.70
C LYS A 333 -13.20 -37.40 -7.38
N LEU A 334 -14.38 -36.78 -7.42
CA LEU A 334 -15.25 -36.65 -6.28
C LEU A 334 -15.86 -38.01 -5.91
N LYS A 335 -15.84 -38.39 -4.63
CA LYS A 335 -16.41 -39.69 -4.17
C LYS A 335 -17.93 -39.76 -4.29
N LYS A 336 -18.62 -38.63 -4.20
CA LYS A 336 -20.09 -38.56 -4.12
C LYS A 336 -20.78 -38.91 -5.45
N ASN A 337 -20.23 -38.42 -6.56
CA ASN A 337 -20.83 -38.49 -7.90
C ASN A 337 -19.85 -38.96 -8.99
N GLY A 338 -18.56 -39.14 -8.66
CA GLY A 338 -17.53 -39.55 -9.61
C GLY A 338 -17.08 -38.46 -10.58
N GLU A 339 -17.52 -37.21 -10.40
CA GLU A 339 -17.12 -36.09 -11.24
C GLU A 339 -15.63 -35.76 -11.09
N THR A 340 -15.05 -35.19 -12.14
CA THR A 340 -13.64 -34.82 -12.17
C THR A 340 -13.36 -33.69 -11.19
N PHE A 341 -12.46 -33.93 -10.25
CA PHE A 341 -11.93 -32.88 -9.38
C PHE A 341 -10.74 -32.22 -10.09
N TRP A 342 -10.96 -31.01 -10.61
CA TRP A 342 -9.99 -30.35 -11.50
C TRP A 342 -8.74 -29.82 -10.81
N HIS A 343 -8.70 -29.79 -9.47
CA HIS A 343 -7.53 -29.30 -8.74
C HIS A 343 -6.56 -30.45 -8.45
N LYS A 344 -5.31 -30.27 -8.90
CA LYS A 344 -4.23 -31.25 -8.70
C LYS A 344 -3.27 -30.85 -7.58
N HIS A 345 -3.42 -29.64 -7.04
CA HIS A 345 -2.56 -29.10 -5.99
C HIS A 345 -3.41 -28.24 -5.06
N TRP A 346 -3.35 -28.53 -3.77
CA TRP A 346 -4.00 -27.72 -2.74
C TRP A 346 -3.29 -27.86 -1.40
N CYS A 347 -3.56 -26.92 -0.50
CA CYS A 347 -3.07 -26.94 0.87
C CYS A 347 -4.25 -26.90 1.84
N ASP A 348 -4.29 -27.84 2.78
CA ASP A 348 -5.24 -27.84 3.87
C ASP A 348 -4.59 -27.35 5.15
N LEU A 349 -5.15 -26.29 5.72
CA LEU A 349 -4.78 -25.79 7.03
C LEU A 349 -5.57 -26.56 8.09
N CYS A 350 -4.90 -27.18 9.05
CA CYS A 350 -5.55 -27.99 10.08
C CYS A 350 -4.86 -27.84 11.46
N LYS A 351 -5.47 -28.41 12.50
CA LYS A 351 -4.84 -28.49 13.80
C LYS A 351 -3.62 -29.43 13.76
N PRO A 352 -2.61 -29.21 14.62
CA PRO A 352 -1.46 -30.09 14.69
C PRO A 352 -1.87 -31.54 14.95
N GLY A 353 -1.33 -32.46 14.17
CA GLY A 353 -1.60 -33.89 14.30
C GLY A 353 -2.92 -34.40 13.69
N THR A 354 -3.68 -33.56 12.98
CA THR A 354 -4.85 -34.01 12.18
C THR A 354 -4.45 -35.12 11.20
N GLU A 355 -5.22 -36.21 11.10
CA GLU A 355 -4.91 -37.33 10.20
C GLU A 355 -4.86 -36.91 8.72
N GLU A 356 -3.83 -37.36 7.99
CA GLU A 356 -3.61 -36.98 6.58
C GLU A 356 -4.72 -37.46 5.64
N SER A 357 -5.37 -38.56 6.00
CA SER A 357 -6.50 -39.14 5.27
C SER A 357 -7.68 -38.16 5.12
N LEU A 358 -7.82 -37.18 6.04
CA LEU A 358 -8.87 -36.17 6.02
C LEU A 358 -8.75 -35.25 4.80
N ALA A 359 -7.54 -34.96 4.32
CA ALA A 359 -7.34 -34.15 3.12
C ALA A 359 -8.00 -34.76 1.87
N LEU A 360 -8.27 -36.07 1.89
CA LEU A 360 -8.89 -36.83 0.80
C LEU A 360 -10.29 -37.38 1.16
N SER A 361 -10.95 -36.89 2.22
CA SER A 361 -12.21 -37.48 2.70
C SER A 361 -13.30 -37.53 1.62
N HIS A 362 -13.38 -36.53 0.74
CA HIS A 362 -14.34 -36.42 -0.36
C HIS A 362 -13.74 -36.67 -1.76
N ILE A 363 -12.43 -36.92 -1.84
CA ILE A 363 -11.68 -37.03 -3.09
C ILE A 363 -11.08 -38.42 -3.21
N HIS A 364 -11.35 -39.09 -4.31
CA HIS A 364 -10.64 -40.29 -4.71
C HIS A 364 -9.44 -39.91 -5.59
N ALA A 365 -8.24 -39.99 -5.02
CA ALA A 365 -6.98 -39.74 -5.72
C ALA A 365 -6.02 -40.92 -5.46
N PRO A 366 -5.90 -41.88 -6.40
CA PRO A 366 -5.11 -43.09 -6.17
C PRO A 366 -3.59 -42.85 -6.20
N ASP A 367 -3.12 -41.81 -6.90
CA ASP A 367 -1.70 -41.45 -6.99
C ASP A 367 -1.51 -40.00 -6.55
N HIS A 368 -1.02 -39.82 -5.32
CA HIS A 368 -0.87 -38.52 -4.67
C HIS A 368 0.31 -38.51 -3.71
N VAL A 369 0.77 -37.31 -3.39
CA VAL A 369 1.73 -37.03 -2.33
C VAL A 369 1.09 -36.04 -1.36
N ILE A 370 1.15 -36.35 -0.06
CA ILE A 370 0.79 -35.42 1.02
C ILE A 370 2.07 -35.07 1.77
N THR A 371 2.35 -33.78 1.90
CA THR A 371 3.48 -33.26 2.69
C THR A 371 2.93 -32.45 3.85
N ARG A 372 3.35 -32.78 5.08
CA ARG A 372 3.02 -32.01 6.27
C ARG A 372 4.11 -31.00 6.59
N THR A 373 3.70 -29.76 6.86
CA THR A 373 4.57 -28.72 7.42
C THR A 373 3.88 -28.05 8.60
N SER A 374 4.58 -27.93 9.73
CA SER A 374 4.04 -27.32 10.94
C SER A 374 4.48 -25.87 11.07
N PHE A 375 3.56 -25.02 11.56
CA PHE A 375 3.78 -23.59 11.77
C PHE A 375 3.34 -23.19 13.18
N SER A 376 4.06 -22.22 13.74
CA SER A 376 3.71 -21.62 15.04
C SER A 376 2.48 -20.72 14.98
N SER A 377 2.07 -20.29 13.78
CA SER A 377 0.91 -19.43 13.59
C SER A 377 0.17 -19.74 12.28
N LYS A 378 -1.12 -19.40 12.23
CA LYS A 378 -1.92 -19.48 11.00
C LYS A 378 -1.42 -18.49 9.96
N GLU A 379 -0.97 -17.32 10.40
CA GLU A 379 -0.44 -16.29 9.52
C GLU A 379 0.82 -16.73 8.75
N ASP A 380 1.78 -17.35 9.45
CA ASP A 380 3.00 -17.90 8.82
C ASP A 380 2.65 -19.03 7.83
N ALA A 381 1.68 -19.87 8.18
CA ALA A 381 1.18 -20.93 7.33
C ALA A 381 0.57 -20.37 6.04
N ILE A 382 -0.28 -19.34 6.12
CA ILE A 382 -0.87 -18.68 4.94
C ILE A 382 0.23 -18.07 4.06
N LEU A 383 1.22 -17.40 4.65
CA LEU A 383 2.37 -16.86 3.90
C LEU A 383 3.16 -17.96 3.18
N PHE A 384 3.32 -19.13 3.81
CA PHE A 384 3.91 -20.31 3.17
C PHE A 384 3.06 -20.77 1.98
N VAL A 385 1.74 -20.91 2.14
CA VAL A 385 0.83 -21.29 1.04
C VAL A 385 1.00 -20.35 -0.15
N LEU A 386 1.01 -19.03 0.08
CA LEU A 386 1.10 -18.02 -0.99
C LEU A 386 2.49 -17.94 -1.64
N LYS A 387 3.52 -18.41 -0.94
CA LYS A 387 4.88 -18.57 -1.49
C LYS A 387 4.97 -19.81 -2.38
N THR A 388 4.36 -20.91 -1.98
CA THR A 388 4.39 -22.19 -2.70
C THR A 388 3.39 -22.21 -3.86
N MET A 389 2.18 -21.70 -3.65
CA MET A 389 1.11 -21.55 -4.63
C MET A 389 0.71 -20.07 -4.75
N PRO A 390 1.44 -19.29 -5.58
CA PRO A 390 1.22 -17.86 -5.79
C PRO A 390 -0.21 -17.40 -6.06
N GLN A 391 -1.00 -18.22 -6.76
CA GLN A 391 -2.38 -17.89 -7.17
C GLN A 391 -3.44 -18.57 -6.29
N ALA A 392 -3.01 -19.21 -5.19
CA ALA A 392 -3.91 -19.90 -4.29
C ALA A 392 -4.98 -18.97 -3.72
N ARG A 393 -6.19 -19.50 -3.62
CA ARG A 393 -7.33 -18.84 -2.97
C ARG A 393 -7.92 -19.78 -1.94
N LYS A 394 -8.43 -19.18 -0.86
CA LYS A 394 -9.29 -19.91 0.07
C LYS A 394 -10.49 -20.47 -0.71
N TYR A 395 -10.71 -21.76 -0.56
CA TYR A 395 -11.87 -22.45 -1.10
C TYR A 395 -13.11 -21.95 -0.36
N GLU A 396 -14.02 -21.36 -1.12
CA GLU A 396 -15.35 -21.00 -0.67
C GLU A 396 -16.37 -21.77 -1.50
N LYS A 397 -17.32 -22.40 -0.80
CA LYS A 397 -18.46 -23.05 -1.42
C LYS A 397 -19.21 -22.05 -2.31
N ASP A 398 -19.71 -22.48 -3.47
CA ASP A 398 -20.40 -21.66 -4.47
C ASP A 398 -19.49 -20.69 -5.28
N PHE A 399 -18.20 -20.57 -4.99
CA PHE A 399 -17.28 -19.67 -5.72
C PHE A 399 -16.77 -20.28 -7.04
N PHE A 400 -16.72 -21.61 -7.12
CA PHE A 400 -16.29 -22.37 -8.30
C PHE A 400 -17.50 -23.18 -8.78
N ARG A 401 -18.15 -22.68 -9.84
CA ARG A 401 -19.49 -23.09 -10.32
C ARG A 401 -19.72 -24.59 -10.61
N ASP A 402 -18.70 -25.43 -10.51
CA ASP A 402 -18.74 -26.79 -11.07
C ASP A 402 -18.33 -27.93 -10.12
N ASN A 403 -17.97 -27.71 -8.84
CA ASN A 403 -17.51 -28.81 -7.94
C ASN A 403 -17.66 -28.49 -6.43
N ASP A 404 -18.89 -28.40 -5.93
CA ASP A 404 -19.16 -28.12 -4.51
C ASP A 404 -19.06 -29.37 -3.63
N PHE A 405 -18.12 -29.35 -2.68
CA PHE A 405 -18.15 -30.24 -1.52
C PHE A 405 -17.72 -29.48 -0.26
N ASP A 406 -18.22 -29.93 0.89
CA ASP A 406 -17.87 -29.30 2.16
C ASP A 406 -16.42 -29.59 2.50
N VAL A 407 -15.71 -28.56 2.99
CA VAL A 407 -14.38 -28.76 3.57
C VAL A 407 -14.55 -29.73 4.75
N PRO A 408 -13.73 -30.80 4.85
CA PRO A 408 -13.96 -31.84 5.84
C PRO A 408 -13.86 -31.32 7.27
N ASP A 409 -14.71 -31.82 8.18
CA ASP A 409 -14.61 -31.52 9.61
C ASP A 409 -13.21 -31.87 10.13
N GLY A 410 -12.50 -30.88 10.66
CA GLY A 410 -11.10 -30.99 11.10
C GLY A 410 -10.08 -30.28 10.20
N ILE A 411 -10.47 -29.92 8.97
CA ILE A 411 -9.76 -28.94 8.15
C ILE A 411 -10.33 -27.55 8.45
N ILE A 412 -9.45 -26.63 8.84
CA ILE A 412 -9.81 -25.25 9.19
C ILE A 412 -10.09 -24.46 7.89
N GLU A 413 -9.18 -24.57 6.92
CA GLU A 413 -9.30 -23.91 5.61
C GLU A 413 -8.62 -24.75 4.53
N ARG A 414 -9.20 -24.78 3.33
CA ARG A 414 -8.57 -25.34 2.13
C ARG A 414 -8.18 -24.21 1.20
N TRP A 415 -6.97 -24.27 0.66
CA TRP A 415 -6.44 -23.31 -0.31
C TRP A 415 -6.11 -24.04 -1.61
N ILE A 416 -6.74 -23.62 -2.70
CA ILE A 416 -6.61 -24.25 -4.01
C ILE A 416 -5.96 -23.30 -5.01
N ASP A 417 -5.13 -23.83 -5.90
CA ASP A 417 -4.64 -23.08 -7.05
C ASP A 417 -5.74 -22.93 -8.12
N ARG A 418 -5.71 -21.80 -8.83
CA ARG A 418 -6.81 -21.37 -9.72
C ARG A 418 -6.66 -21.84 -11.16
#